data_AF-A0A973GT35-F1
#
_entry.id   AF-A0A973GT35-F1
#
_cell.length_a   1.000
_cell.length_b   1.000
_cell.length_c   1.000
_cell.angle_alpha   90.00
_cell.angle_beta   90.00
_cell.angle_gamma   90.00
#
_symmetry.space_group_name_H-M   'P 1'
#
loop_
_entity.id
_entity.type
_entity.pdbx_description
1 polymer ?
#
loop_
_entity_poly.entity_id
_entity_poly.type
_entity_poly.pdbx_seq_one_letter_code
_entity_poly.pdbx_strand_id
1 'polypeptide(L)'
;QSFEFWGIDRKGRIFPKEVRLNKGKYFDQDFVIAFAQDITERKKADDVIRESQRRLLTLMSNLPGMAYRCRNDKNWTMEFVSEGCLELTGYKSTDLVGNRKISYNDLIHPEDQASVWEAVQAGVAKHQPFINPVNHNPLSK
;
A
#
# COMPACT_ATOMS: atom_id res chain seq x y z
N GLN A 1 18.27 -4.93 26.22
CA GLN A 1 17.69 -3.65 25.74
C GLN A 1 18.41 -3.22 24.47
N SER A 2 17.71 -2.66 23.48
CA SER A 2 18.30 -2.17 22.23
C SER A 2 18.27 -0.64 22.15
N PHE A 3 19.30 -0.06 21.57
CA PHE A 3 19.45 1.38 21.35
C PHE A 3 20.06 1.63 19.97
N GLU A 4 19.59 2.67 19.29
CA GLU A 4 20.25 3.18 18.09
C GLU A 4 21.12 4.38 18.45
N PHE A 5 22.31 4.42 17.87
CA PHE A 5 23.26 5.52 18.05
C PHE A 5 24.09 5.75 16.79
N TRP A 6 24.69 6.93 16.68
CA TRP A 6 25.63 7.22 15.61
C TRP A 6 27.04 6.79 16.06
N GLY A 7 27.74 6.04 15.23
CA GLY A 7 29.11 5.62 15.42
C GLY A 7 30.06 6.26 14.44
N ILE A 8 31.34 6.35 14.82
CA ILE A 8 32.43 6.80 13.96
C ILE A 8 33.38 5.61 13.81
N ASP A 9 33.70 5.21 12.58
CA ASP A 9 34.71 4.17 12.35
C ASP A 9 36.14 4.73 12.41
N ARG A 10 37.15 3.85 12.30
CA ARG A 10 38.57 4.27 12.29
C ARG A 10 38.93 5.24 11.16
N LYS A 11 38.10 5.35 10.12
CA LYS A 11 38.29 6.25 8.97
C LYS A 11 37.49 7.55 9.12
N GLY A 12 36.80 7.77 10.26
CA GLY A 12 36.01 8.98 10.51
C GLY A 12 34.61 8.97 9.90
N ARG A 13 34.16 7.86 9.27
CA ARG A 13 32.82 7.78 8.70
C ARG A 13 31.79 7.63 9.80
N ILE A 14 30.74 8.47 9.74
CA ILE A 14 29.59 8.40 10.64
C ILE A 14 28.59 7.38 10.08
N PHE A 15 28.18 6.40 10.90
CA PHE A 15 27.21 5.39 10.49
C PHE A 15 26.26 5.04 11.65
N PRO A 16 24.98 4.73 11.35
CA PRO A 16 24.05 4.29 12.37
C PRO A 16 24.40 2.86 12.81
N LYS A 17 24.43 2.64 14.12
CA LYS A 17 24.62 1.32 14.72
C LYS A 17 23.48 1.00 15.68
N GLU A 18 22.97 -0.23 15.64
CA GLU A 18 22.07 -0.75 16.66
C GLU A 18 22.91 -1.50 17.70
N VAL A 19 22.78 -1.13 18.97
CA VAL A 19 23.38 -1.86 20.07
C VAL A 19 22.36 -2.58 20.91
N ARG A 20 22.63 -3.86 21.15
CA ARG A 20 21.86 -4.72 22.04
C ARG A 20 22.71 -5.07 23.25
N LEU A 21 22.19 -4.77 24.44
CA LEU A 21 22.78 -5.14 25.72
C LEU A 21 22.04 -6.34 26.30
N ASN A 22 22.77 -7.41 26.55
CA ASN A 22 22.30 -8.62 27.23
C ASN A 22 23.12 -8.84 28.49
N LYS A 23 22.45 -9.10 29.62
CA LYS A 23 23.12 -9.47 30.87
C LYS A 23 23.32 -10.98 30.90
N GLY A 24 24.46 -11.43 31.39
CA GLY A 24 24.77 -12.85 31.59
C GLY A 24 25.46 -13.09 32.93
N LYS A 25 25.52 -14.36 33.34
CA LYS A 25 26.32 -14.82 34.47
C LYS A 25 27.34 -15.86 34.01
N TYR A 26 28.60 -15.66 34.36
CA TYR A 26 29.68 -16.61 34.09
C TYR A 26 30.52 -16.75 35.36
N PHE A 27 30.66 -17.96 35.89
CA PHE A 27 31.31 -18.24 37.18
C PHE A 27 30.91 -17.28 38.32
N ASP A 28 29.60 -17.10 38.55
CA ASP A 28 29.02 -16.20 39.57
C ASP A 28 29.39 -14.71 39.45
N GLN A 29 30.01 -14.28 38.34
CA GLN A 29 30.17 -12.87 38.01
C GLN A 29 29.09 -12.42 37.02
N ASP A 30 28.45 -11.30 37.34
CA ASP A 30 27.56 -10.60 36.42
C ASP A 30 28.39 -9.91 35.34
N PHE A 31 28.03 -10.13 34.08
CA PHE A 31 28.64 -9.47 32.94
C PHE A 31 27.59 -8.94 31.97
N VAL A 32 27.97 -7.94 31.17
CA VAL A 32 27.12 -7.35 30.13
C VAL A 32 27.77 -7.59 28.78
N ILE A 33 27.06 -8.28 27.89
CA ILE A 33 27.44 -8.42 26.49
C ILE A 33 26.78 -7.29 25.70
N ALA A 34 27.60 -6.52 24.98
CA ALA A 34 27.14 -5.54 24.02
C ALA A 34 27.38 -6.07 22.59
N PHE A 35 26.32 -6.22 21.81
CA PHE A 35 26.39 -6.48 20.38
C PHE A 35 26.10 -5.20 19.62
N ALA A 36 27.03 -4.75 18.79
CA ALA A 36 26.87 -3.59 17.92
C ALA A 36 26.80 -4.03 16.45
N GLN A 37 25.73 -3.67 15.77
CA GLN A 37 25.53 -3.96 14.35
C GLN A 37 25.43 -2.66 13.56
N ASP A 38 26.20 -2.54 12.48
CA ASP A 38 26.02 -1.47 11.49
C ASP A 38 24.68 -1.70 10.76
N ILE A 39 23.80 -0.70 10.80
CA ILE A 39 22.46 -0.76 10.18
C ILE A 39 22.35 0.14 8.95
N THR A 40 23.48 0.60 8.39
CA THR A 40 23.52 1.49 7.21
C THR A 40 22.78 0.88 6.02
N GLU A 41 23.11 -0.36 5.67
CA GLU A 41 22.53 -1.03 4.50
C GLU A 41 21.03 -1.28 4.68
N ARG A 42 20.61 -1.65 5.91
CA ARG A 42 19.19 -1.80 6.24
C ARG A 42 18.43 -0.47 6.08
N LYS A 43 18.96 0.62 6.65
CA LYS A 43 18.33 1.95 6.55
C LYS A 43 18.24 2.44 5.11
N LYS A 44 19.29 2.25 4.30
CA LYS A 44 19.26 2.59 2.87
C LYS A 44 18.19 1.81 2.12
N ALA A 45 18.07 0.50 2.37
CA ALA A 45 17.05 -0.32 1.73
C ALA A 45 15.63 0.14 2.13
N ASP A 46 15.41 0.44 3.42
CA ASP A 46 14.15 0.96 3.93
C ASP A 46 13.81 2.33 3.32
N ASP A 47 14.79 3.22 3.18
CA ASP A 47 14.62 4.53 2.56
C ASP A 47 14.27 4.44 1.07
N VAL A 48 14.92 3.55 0.31
CA VAL A 48 14.61 3.30 -1.11
C VAL A 48 13.18 2.80 -1.28
N ILE A 49 12.75 1.86 -0.42
CA ILE A 49 11.37 1.35 -0.45
C ILE A 49 10.39 2.48 -0.11
N ARG A 50 10.67 3.26 0.94
CA ARG A 50 9.82 4.37 1.38
C ARG A 50 9.70 5.46 0.32
N GLU A 51 10.80 5.80 -0.34
CA GLU A 51 10.82 6.79 -1.42
C GLU A 51 10.04 6.29 -2.64
N SER A 52 10.21 5.02 -3.02
CA SER A 52 9.45 4.39 -4.09
C SER A 52 7.95 4.39 -3.80
N GLN A 53 7.54 4.01 -2.58
CA GLN A 53 6.15 4.04 -2.14
C GLN A 53 5.58 5.46 -2.17
N ARG A 54 6.32 6.45 -1.65
CA ARG A 54 5.91 7.85 -1.69
C ARG A 54 5.69 8.32 -3.12
N ARG A 55 6.62 8.01 -4.02
CA ARG A 55 6.54 8.37 -5.44
C ARG A 55 5.33 7.73 -6.11
N LEU A 56 5.08 6.44 -5.88
CA LEU A 56 3.91 5.74 -6.39
C LEU A 56 2.60 6.37 -5.89
N LEU A 57 2.50 6.68 -4.60
CA LEU A 57 1.33 7.33 -4.03
C LEU A 57 1.09 8.71 -4.65
N THR A 58 2.13 9.54 -4.78
CA THR A 58 2.02 10.86 -5.42
C THR A 58 1.59 10.75 -6.89
N LEU A 59 2.09 9.78 -7.64
CA LEU A 59 1.67 9.56 -9.03
C LEU A 59 0.19 9.15 -9.10
N MET A 60 -0.26 8.28 -8.21
CA MET A 60 -1.65 7.81 -8.17
C MET A 60 -2.64 8.90 -7.71
N SER A 61 -2.25 9.77 -6.78
CA SER A 61 -3.10 10.89 -6.32
C SER A 61 -3.24 12.01 -7.36
N ASN A 62 -2.30 12.14 -8.30
CA ASN A 62 -2.35 13.16 -9.36
C ASN A 62 -2.96 12.63 -10.67
N LEU A 63 -3.37 11.36 -10.74
CA LEU A 63 -4.00 10.80 -11.93
C LEU A 63 -5.43 11.36 -12.07
N PRO A 64 -5.82 11.91 -13.24
CA PRO A 64 -7.21 12.26 -13.47
C PRO A 64 -8.07 10.99 -13.41
N GLY A 65 -9.03 10.99 -12.49
CA GLY A 65 -9.94 9.87 -12.23
C GLY A 65 -9.49 8.95 -11.10
N MET A 66 -9.90 7.67 -11.16
CA MET A 66 -9.68 6.69 -10.10
C MET A 66 -8.92 5.47 -10.62
N ALA A 67 -7.78 5.18 -10.00
CA ALA A 67 -7.09 3.91 -10.16
C ALA A 67 -7.56 2.96 -9.04
N TYR A 68 -7.87 1.72 -9.39
CA TYR A 68 -8.35 0.73 -8.43
C TYR A 68 -7.83 -0.67 -8.73
N ARG A 69 -7.84 -1.52 -7.71
CA ARG A 69 -7.66 -2.96 -7.81
C ARG A 69 -8.75 -3.63 -6.99
N CYS A 70 -9.45 -4.59 -7.58
CA CYS A 70 -10.50 -5.33 -6.92
C CYS A 70 -10.35 -6.83 -7.15
N ARG A 71 -11.03 -7.61 -6.32
CA ARG A 71 -11.29 -9.01 -6.61
C ARG A 71 -12.31 -9.11 -7.74
N ASN A 72 -12.13 -10.12 -8.59
CA ASN A 72 -13.10 -10.47 -9.62
C ASN A 72 -14.29 -11.25 -8.99
N ASP A 73 -15.02 -10.60 -8.09
CA ASP A 73 -16.24 -11.10 -7.46
C ASP A 73 -17.43 -10.20 -7.82
N LYS A 74 -18.65 -10.67 -7.57
CA LYS A 74 -19.88 -9.95 -7.93
C LYS A 74 -20.04 -8.58 -7.25
N ASN A 75 -19.34 -8.36 -6.14
CA ASN A 75 -19.38 -7.11 -5.39
C ASN A 75 -18.24 -6.16 -5.78
N TRP A 76 -17.35 -6.59 -6.68
CA TRP A 76 -16.13 -5.88 -7.04
C TRP A 76 -15.32 -5.46 -5.81
N THR A 77 -15.08 -6.40 -4.89
CA THR A 77 -14.48 -6.05 -3.60
C THR A 77 -13.12 -5.39 -3.78
N MET A 78 -13.03 -4.11 -3.41
CA MET A 78 -11.83 -3.30 -3.62
C MET A 78 -10.71 -3.68 -2.67
N GLU A 79 -9.52 -3.92 -3.20
CA GLU A 79 -8.29 -4.13 -2.43
C GLU A 79 -7.46 -2.85 -2.34
N PHE A 80 -7.56 -2.00 -3.37
CA PHE A 80 -6.90 -0.71 -3.44
C PHE A 80 -7.77 0.26 -4.24
N VAL A 81 -7.85 1.50 -3.77
CA VAL A 81 -8.54 2.59 -4.45
C VAL A 81 -7.72 3.88 -4.25
N SER A 82 -7.41 4.60 -5.33
CA SER A 82 -6.73 5.89 -5.24
C SER A 82 -7.64 6.98 -4.67
N GLU A 83 -7.07 8.08 -4.18
CA GLU A 83 -7.84 9.18 -3.56
C GLU A 83 -8.79 9.88 -4.54
N GLY A 84 -8.51 9.83 -5.85
CA GLY A 84 -9.38 10.37 -6.90
C GLY A 84 -10.79 9.73 -6.96
N CYS A 85 -11.02 8.63 -6.24
CA CYS A 85 -12.36 8.08 -6.07
C CYS A 85 -13.36 9.04 -5.43
N LEU A 86 -12.90 9.97 -4.57
CA LEU A 86 -13.78 10.89 -3.85
C LEU A 86 -14.51 11.83 -4.81
N GLU A 87 -13.80 12.37 -5.79
CA GLU A 87 -14.37 13.27 -6.79
C GLU A 87 -15.33 12.54 -7.74
N LEU A 88 -15.01 11.29 -8.10
CA LEU A 88 -15.82 10.50 -9.03
C LEU A 88 -17.05 9.84 -8.41
N THR A 89 -16.94 9.36 -7.17
CA THR A 89 -17.97 8.51 -6.53
C THR A 89 -18.62 9.16 -5.32
N GLY A 90 -18.01 10.21 -4.75
CA GLY A 90 -18.42 10.81 -3.48
C GLY A 90 -17.99 10.02 -2.23
N TYR A 91 -17.32 8.89 -2.38
CA TYR A 91 -16.85 8.05 -1.27
C TYR A 91 -15.33 8.13 -1.09
N LYS A 92 -14.88 8.03 0.16
CA LYS A 92 -13.45 7.94 0.45
C LYS A 92 -12.93 6.56 0.08
N SER A 93 -11.64 6.45 -0.26
CA SER A 93 -10.99 5.17 -0.53
C SER A 93 -11.19 4.16 0.61
N THR A 94 -11.15 4.62 1.87
CA THR A 94 -11.39 3.82 3.07
C THR A 94 -12.80 3.25 3.20
N ASP A 95 -13.79 3.86 2.53
CA ASP A 95 -15.19 3.43 2.55
C ASP A 95 -15.43 2.29 1.55
N LEU A 96 -14.68 2.31 0.44
CA LEU A 96 -14.79 1.36 -0.67
C LEU A 96 -13.91 0.12 -0.47
N VAL A 97 -12.69 0.29 0.06
CA VAL A 97 -11.76 -0.82 0.30
C VAL A 97 -12.39 -1.84 1.25
N GLY A 98 -12.41 -3.10 0.82
CA GLY A 98 -13.01 -4.21 1.54
C GLY A 98 -14.54 -4.15 1.65
N ASN A 99 -15.21 -3.33 0.84
CA ASN A 99 -16.65 -3.05 0.93
C ASN A 99 -17.06 -2.58 2.33
N ARG A 100 -16.20 -1.78 2.98
CA ARG A 100 -16.36 -1.42 4.39
C ARG A 100 -17.66 -0.66 4.67
N LYS A 101 -18.06 0.22 3.75
CA LYS A 101 -19.30 0.99 3.82
C LYS A 101 -20.25 0.65 2.68
N ILE A 102 -19.72 0.47 1.48
CA ILE A 102 -20.50 0.20 0.26
C ILE A 102 -19.65 -0.63 -0.70
N SER A 103 -20.27 -1.52 -1.46
CA SER A 103 -19.58 -2.25 -2.53
C SER A 103 -19.52 -1.42 -3.80
N TYR A 104 -18.54 -1.64 -4.65
CA TYR A 104 -18.49 -0.90 -5.92
C TYR A 104 -19.62 -1.31 -6.86
N ASN A 105 -20.14 -2.54 -6.76
CA ASN A 105 -21.32 -2.97 -7.50
C ASN A 105 -22.59 -2.16 -7.16
N ASP A 106 -22.72 -1.70 -5.90
CA ASP A 106 -23.86 -0.85 -5.48
C ASP A 106 -23.80 0.56 -6.09
N LEU A 107 -22.64 0.99 -6.59
CA LEU A 107 -22.47 2.25 -7.31
C LEU A 107 -22.85 2.13 -8.79
N ILE A 108 -22.95 0.91 -9.31
CA ILE A 108 -23.35 0.63 -10.69
C ILE A 108 -24.88 0.56 -10.74
N HIS A 109 -25.49 1.24 -11.71
CA HIS A 109 -26.93 1.20 -11.90
C HIS A 109 -27.42 -0.27 -12.02
N PRO A 110 -28.50 -0.68 -11.32
CA PRO A 110 -28.92 -2.09 -11.27
C PRO A 110 -29.12 -2.75 -12.64
N GLU A 111 -29.60 -1.99 -13.62
CA GLU A 111 -29.80 -2.47 -15.00
C GLU A 111 -28.47 -2.78 -15.72
N ASP A 112 -27.39 -2.10 -15.34
CA ASP A 112 -26.08 -2.26 -15.97
C ASP A 112 -25.24 -3.36 -15.33
N GLN A 113 -25.50 -3.73 -14.07
CA GLN A 113 -24.65 -4.65 -13.28
C GLN A 113 -24.38 -5.98 -14.01
N ALA A 114 -25.41 -6.56 -14.65
CA ALA A 114 -25.27 -7.80 -15.40
C ALA A 114 -24.37 -7.63 -16.63
N SER A 115 -24.61 -6.57 -17.41
CA SER A 115 -23.83 -6.23 -18.61
C SER A 115 -22.36 -5.96 -18.27
N VAL A 116 -22.10 -5.20 -17.20
CA VAL A 116 -20.75 -4.94 -16.69
C VAL A 116 -20.05 -6.26 -16.35
N TRP A 117 -20.72 -7.12 -15.58
CA TRP A 117 -20.15 -8.40 -15.18
C TRP A 117 -19.74 -9.25 -16.38
N GLU A 118 -20.63 -9.40 -17.35
CA GLU A 118 -20.38 -10.18 -18.56
C GLU A 118 -19.24 -9.61 -19.40
N ALA A 119 -19.22 -8.29 -19.60
CA ALA A 119 -18.15 -7.60 -20.33
C ALA A 119 -16.78 -7.82 -19.68
N VAL A 120 -16.70 -7.68 -18.35
CA VAL A 120 -15.47 -7.91 -17.59
C VAL A 120 -15.04 -9.38 -17.70
N GLN A 121 -15.95 -10.34 -17.48
CA GLN A 121 -15.59 -11.77 -17.58
C GLN A 121 -15.10 -12.14 -18.98
N ALA A 122 -15.74 -11.60 -20.02
CA ALA A 122 -15.32 -11.83 -21.40
C ALA A 122 -13.91 -11.28 -21.68
N GLY A 123 -13.61 -10.08 -21.18
CA GLY A 123 -12.28 -9.46 -21.31
C GLY A 123 -11.20 -10.22 -20.55
N VAL A 124 -11.48 -10.59 -19.29
CA VAL A 124 -10.56 -11.38 -18.45
C VAL A 124 -10.26 -12.73 -19.08
N ALA A 125 -11.28 -13.47 -19.54
CA ALA A 125 -11.10 -14.78 -20.18
C ALA A 125 -10.24 -14.70 -21.46
N LYS A 126 -10.33 -13.59 -22.19
CA LYS A 126 -9.57 -13.34 -23.42
C LYS A 126 -8.22 -12.66 -23.18
N HIS A 127 -7.88 -12.30 -21.94
CA HIS A 127 -6.71 -11.49 -21.59
C HIS A 127 -6.65 -10.17 -22.38
N GLN A 128 -7.81 -9.55 -22.61
CA GLN A 128 -7.93 -8.31 -23.37
C GLN A 128 -8.41 -7.16 -22.49
N PRO A 129 -7.95 -5.93 -22.75
CA PRO A 129 -8.54 -4.75 -22.15
C PRO A 129 -10.03 -4.68 -22.47
N PHE A 130 -10.84 -4.38 -21.46
CA PHE A 130 -12.25 -4.11 -21.62
C PHE A 130 -12.54 -2.69 -21.15
N ILE A 131 -13.50 -2.03 -21.80
CA ILE A 131 -14.07 -0.79 -21.32
C ILE A 131 -15.42 -1.16 -20.73
N ASN A 132 -15.70 -0.68 -19.52
CA ASN A 132 -17.00 -0.91 -18.92
C ASN A 132 -18.08 -0.22 -19.79
N PRO A 133 -19.09 -0.94 -20.32
CA PRO A 133 -20.09 -0.36 -21.22
C PRO A 133 -21.01 0.68 -20.58
N VAL A 134 -20.86 0.97 -19.28
CA VAL A 134 -21.59 2.05 -18.60
C VAL A 134 -21.17 3.39 -19.20
N ASN A 135 -21.96 3.86 -20.17
CA ASN A 135 -21.84 5.21 -20.72
C ASN A 135 -21.95 6.24 -19.59
N HIS A 136 -21.08 7.25 -19.66
CA HIS A 136 -21.16 8.46 -18.87
C HIS A 136 -22.60 8.98 -18.78
N ASN A 137 -23.23 8.86 -17.61
CA ASN A 137 -24.24 9.83 -17.21
C ASN A 137 -23.57 10.83 -16.27
N PRO A 138 -22.99 11.94 -16.79
CA PRO A 138 -22.72 13.06 -15.93
C PRO A 138 -24.08 13.60 -15.48
N LEU A 139 -24.29 13.79 -14.18
CA LEU A 139 -25.50 14.31 -13.52
C LEU A 139 -26.45 13.24 -12.94
N SER A 140 -26.19 12.87 -11.69
CA SER A 140 -27.26 12.93 -10.69
C SER A 140 -26.76 13.59 -9.40
N LYS A 141 -26.38 14.86 -9.51
CA LYS A 141 -26.90 15.97 -8.71
C LYS A 141 -26.49 17.30 -9.33
#